data_AF-A0A830DYY3-F1
#
_entry.id   AF-A0A830DYY3-F1
#
_cell.length_a   1.000
_cell.length_b   1.000
_cell.length_c   1.000
_cell.angle_alpha   90.00
_cell.angle_beta   90.00
_cell.angle_gamma   90.00
#
_symmetry.space_group_name_H-M   'P 1'
#
loop_
_entity.id
_entity.type
_entity.pdbx_description
1 polymer ?
#
loop_
_entity_poly.entity_id
_entity_poly.type
_entity_poly.pdbx_seq_one_letter_code
_entity_poly.pdbx_strand_id
1 'polypeptide(L)'
;MCNIYVVVQEVKNMEFHAIKLRIVEKMARKEFVGASTVAVDDVTNWLPSHAQGDAKDALNALERKGVVVTPRVGYVRLSSMENAVEWIESHDGDVPFNAR
;
A
#
# COMPACT_ATOMS: atom_id res chain seq x y z
N MET A 1 28.77 19.88 -6.80
CA MET A 1 28.04 19.96 -5.52
C MET A 1 26.78 19.12 -5.67
N CYS A 2 26.75 17.91 -5.10
CA CYS A 2 25.51 17.13 -5.09
C CYS A 2 24.51 17.84 -4.18
N ASN A 3 23.36 18.21 -4.76
CA ASN A 3 22.30 18.88 -4.05
C ASN A 3 21.65 17.86 -3.09
N ILE A 4 22.08 17.87 -1.83
CA ILE A 4 21.64 16.95 -0.77
C ILE A 4 20.10 16.96 -0.63
N TYR A 5 19.45 18.08 -0.95
CA TYR A 5 17.99 18.20 -0.95
C TYR A 5 17.30 17.31 -1.99
N VAL A 6 17.89 17.06 -3.17
CA VAL A 6 17.29 16.19 -4.19
C VAL A 6 17.33 14.73 -3.74
N VAL A 7 18.45 14.30 -3.18
CA VAL A 7 18.64 12.92 -2.70
C VAL A 7 17.69 12.61 -1.54
N VAL A 8 17.50 13.53 -0.59
CA VAL A 8 16.59 13.32 0.56
C VAL A 8 15.11 13.25 0.13
N GLN A 9 14.71 14.02 -0.90
CA GLN A 9 13.36 13.95 -1.45
C GLN A 9 13.13 12.62 -2.18
N GLU A 10 14.13 12.12 -2.91
CA GLU A 10 14.08 10.84 -3.64
C GLU A 10 14.00 9.64 -2.69
N VAL A 11 14.74 9.65 -1.57
CA VAL A 11 14.68 8.61 -0.53
C VAL A 11 13.33 8.61 0.20
N LYS A 12 12.77 9.78 0.54
CA LYS A 12 11.41 9.86 1.13
C LYS A 12 10.34 9.36 0.15
N ASN A 13 10.47 9.67 -1.14
CA ASN A 13 9.53 9.23 -2.17
C ASN A 13 9.64 7.70 -2.40
N MET A 14 10.85 7.14 -2.25
CA MET A 14 11.10 5.70 -2.28
C MET A 14 10.48 4.99 -1.08
N GLU A 15 10.61 5.54 0.13
CA GLU A 15 9.97 5.00 1.35
C GLU A 15 8.44 4.99 1.23
N PHE A 16 7.84 6.09 0.76
CA PHE A 16 6.39 6.18 0.58
C PHE A 16 5.86 5.20 -0.47
N HIS A 17 6.63 4.98 -1.54
CA HIS A 17 6.32 3.98 -2.55
C HIS A 17 6.40 2.55 -1.99
N ALA A 18 7.47 2.24 -1.26
CA ALA A 18 7.66 0.95 -0.61
C ALA A 18 6.58 0.66 0.44
N ILE A 19 6.11 1.67 1.18
CA ILE A 19 4.98 1.54 2.11
C ILE A 19 3.72 1.10 1.38
N LYS A 20 3.38 1.77 0.27
CA LYS A 20 2.20 1.41 -0.54
C LYS A 20 2.30 -0.01 -1.08
N LEU A 21 3.44 -0.37 -1.66
CA LEU A 21 3.70 -1.71 -2.18
C LEU A 21 3.52 -2.78 -1.12
N ARG A 22 4.17 -2.59 0.03
CA ARG A 22 4.07 -3.52 1.16
C ARG A 22 2.65 -3.66 1.69
N ILE A 23 1.86 -2.58 1.70
CA ILE A 23 0.43 -2.63 2.06
C ILE A 23 -0.32 -3.50 1.04
N VAL A 24 -0.20 -3.19 -0.26
CA VAL A 24 -0.93 -3.88 -1.34
C VAL A 24 -0.53 -5.35 -1.43
N GLU A 25 0.76 -5.68 -1.41
CA GLU A 25 1.28 -7.06 -1.40
C GLU A 25 0.71 -7.87 -0.23
N LYS A 26 0.75 -7.29 0.99
CA LYS A 26 0.28 -7.98 2.18
C LYS A 26 -1.23 -8.12 2.20
N MET A 27 -1.94 -7.15 1.65
CA MET A 27 -3.40 -7.23 1.48
C MET A 27 -3.79 -8.28 0.45
N ALA A 28 -3.08 -8.34 -0.68
CA ALA A 28 -3.30 -9.31 -1.75
C ALA A 28 -2.97 -10.73 -1.27
N ARG A 29 -1.85 -10.92 -0.58
CA ARG A 29 -1.46 -12.22 -0.01
C ARG A 29 -2.48 -12.79 0.98
N LYS A 30 -3.20 -11.93 1.70
CA LYS A 30 -4.24 -12.31 2.67
C LYS A 30 -5.65 -12.27 2.07
N GLU A 31 -5.79 -11.95 0.79
CA GLU A 31 -7.06 -11.92 0.07
C GLU A 31 -8.10 -10.98 0.69
N PHE A 32 -7.69 -9.77 1.11
CA PHE A 32 -8.61 -8.72 1.57
C PHE A 32 -9.35 -8.06 0.41
N VAL A 33 -10.15 -8.84 -0.30
CA VAL A 33 -10.99 -8.44 -1.45
C VAL A 33 -12.45 -8.79 -1.15
N GLY A 34 -13.38 -8.13 -1.84
CA GLY A 34 -14.81 -8.44 -1.69
C GLY A 34 -15.29 -8.23 -0.24
N ALA A 35 -15.86 -9.24 0.40
CA ALA A 35 -16.36 -9.12 1.78
C ALA A 35 -15.25 -8.99 2.85
N SER A 36 -14.00 -9.33 2.51
CA SER A 36 -12.88 -9.30 3.45
C SER A 36 -12.31 -7.90 3.60
N THR A 37 -12.42 -7.35 4.80
CA THR A 37 -11.89 -6.02 5.16
C THR A 37 -10.89 -6.12 6.30
N VAL A 38 -9.89 -5.25 6.30
CA VAL A 38 -8.90 -5.13 7.38
C VAL A 38 -9.00 -3.75 8.02
N ALA A 39 -8.76 -3.64 9.32
CA ALA A 39 -8.72 -2.34 9.98
C ALA A 39 -7.48 -1.54 9.54
N VAL A 40 -7.62 -0.23 9.39
CA VAL A 40 -6.49 0.66 9.10
C VAL A 40 -5.41 0.53 10.17
N ASP A 41 -5.81 0.36 11.43
CA ASP A 41 -4.87 0.17 12.54
C ASP A 41 -4.02 -1.10 12.36
N ASP A 42 -4.64 -2.23 11.99
CA ASP A 42 -3.93 -3.48 11.67
C ASP A 42 -2.95 -3.30 10.51
N VAL A 43 -3.36 -2.60 9.45
CA VAL A 43 -2.48 -2.28 8.31
C VAL A 43 -1.30 -1.41 8.77
N THR A 44 -1.56 -0.43 9.63
CA THR A 44 -0.54 0.47 10.18
C THR A 44 0.44 -0.32 11.06
N ASN A 45 -0.03 -1.31 11.81
CA ASN A 45 0.81 -2.21 12.62
C ASN A 45 1.71 -3.13 11.79
N TRP A 46 1.48 -3.29 10.48
CA TRP A 46 2.38 -4.05 9.60
C TRP A 46 3.61 -3.27 9.14
N LEU A 47 3.59 -1.96 9.36
CA LEU A 47 4.62 -1.02 8.99
C LEU A 47 5.49 -0.70 10.22
N PRO A 48 6.78 -0.40 10.00
CA PRO A 48 7.65 0.04 11.08
C PRO A 48 7.16 1.37 11.67
N SER A 49 7.43 1.60 12.95
CA SER A 49 6.90 2.75 13.72
C SER A 49 7.12 4.13 13.08
N HIS A 50 8.25 4.32 12.38
CA HIS A 50 8.55 5.57 11.66
C HIS A 50 7.66 5.78 10.43
N ALA A 51 7.17 4.71 9.80
CA ALA A 51 6.31 4.73 8.61
C ALA A 51 4.82 4.75 8.95
N GLN A 52 4.45 4.56 10.23
CA GLN A 52 3.06 4.55 10.68
C GLN A 52 2.37 5.91 10.48
N GLY A 53 3.13 7.01 10.58
CA GLY A 53 2.61 8.35 10.32
C GLY A 53 2.16 8.54 8.87
N ASP A 54 2.90 7.95 7.94
CA ASP A 54 2.66 8.05 6.50
C ASP A 54 1.69 6.98 5.97
N ALA A 55 1.38 5.95 6.76
CA ALA A 55 0.49 4.85 6.37
C ALA A 55 -0.91 5.33 5.95
N LYS A 56 -1.47 6.32 6.66
CA LYS A 56 -2.78 6.91 6.34
C LYS A 56 -2.74 7.68 5.03
N ASP A 57 -1.66 8.40 4.75
CA ASP A 57 -1.50 9.13 3.50
C ASP A 57 -1.31 8.17 2.33
N ALA A 58 -0.53 7.10 2.53
CA ALA A 58 -0.34 6.02 1.57
C ALA A 58 -1.67 5.32 1.22
N LEU A 59 -2.50 5.00 2.21
CA LEU A 59 -3.83 4.44 1.99
C LEU A 59 -4.75 5.40 1.23
N ASN A 60 -4.77 6.68 1.60
CA ASN A 60 -5.54 7.69 0.87
C ASN A 60 -5.07 7.82 -0.59
N ALA A 61 -3.75 7.73 -0.84
CA ALA A 61 -3.21 7.75 -2.19
C ALA A 61 -3.62 6.51 -3.01
N LEU A 62 -3.64 5.33 -2.39
CA LEU A 62 -4.12 4.09 -3.01
C LEU A 62 -5.63 4.11 -3.28
N GLU A 63 -6.41 4.71 -2.37
CA GLU A 63 -7.86 4.90 -2.54
C GLU A 63 -8.16 5.85 -3.71
N ARG A 64 -7.44 6.96 -3.82
CA ARG A 64 -7.55 7.89 -4.97
C ARG A 64 -7.19 7.23 -6.30
N LYS A 65 -6.32 6.22 -6.28
CA LYS A 65 -5.96 5.42 -7.47
C LYS A 65 -6.96 4.30 -7.75
N GLY A 66 -7.90 4.03 -6.85
CA GLY A 66 -8.89 2.96 -6.98
C GLY A 66 -8.36 1.56 -6.67
N VAL A 67 -7.15 1.43 -6.13
CA VAL A 67 -6.55 0.13 -5.74
C VAL A 67 -7.18 -0.38 -4.46
N VAL A 68 -7.41 0.53 -3.51
CA VAL A 68 -8.01 0.26 -2.21
C VAL A 68 -9.37 0.96 -2.13
N VAL A 69 -10.31 0.35 -1.42
CA VAL A 69 -11.63 0.89 -1.14
C VAL A 69 -11.83 0.89 0.37
N THR A 70 -12.40 1.97 0.88
CA THR A 70 -12.74 2.16 2.30
C THR A 70 -14.25 1.95 2.48
N PRO A 71 -14.75 0.71 2.68
CA PRO A 71 -16.18 0.44 2.79
C PRO A 71 -16.80 0.99 4.09
N ARG A 72 -15.98 1.18 5.13
CA ARG A 72 -16.39 1.71 6.44
C ARG A 72 -15.26 2.53 7.04
N VAL A 73 -15.58 3.57 7.79
CA VAL A 73 -14.60 4.38 8.54
C VAL A 73 -13.69 3.46 9.37
N GLY A 74 -12.38 3.54 9.10
CA GLY A 74 -11.36 2.75 9.79
C GLY A 74 -11.12 1.34 9.23
N TYR A 75 -11.79 0.94 8.15
CA TYR A 75 -11.60 -0.35 7.49
C TYR A 75 -11.33 -0.18 5.99
N VAL A 76 -10.35 -0.92 5.48
CA VAL A 76 -9.93 -0.89 4.08
C VAL A 76 -9.94 -2.30 3.50
N ARG A 77 -10.14 -2.38 2.18
CA ARG A 77 -10.00 -3.61 1.39
C ARG A 77 -9.46 -3.26 0.01
N LEU A 78 -8.91 -4.21 -0.70
CA LEU A 78 -8.59 -4.06 -2.12
C LEU A 78 -9.88 -3.98 -2.93
N SER A 79 -9.88 -3.19 -4.01
CA SER A 79 -11.02 -3.12 -4.93
C SER A 79 -11.25 -4.47 -5.62
N SER A 80 -10.18 -5.02 -6.18
CA SER A 80 -10.13 -6.34 -6.81
C SER A 80 -8.73 -6.94 -6.63
N MET A 81 -8.63 -8.26 -6.64
CA MET A 81 -7.33 -8.94 -6.63
C MET A 81 -6.52 -8.60 -7.89
N GLU A 82 -7.17 -8.63 -9.06
CA GLU A 82 -6.53 -8.31 -10.35
C GLU A 82 -5.93 -6.89 -10.36
N ASN A 83 -6.65 -5.91 -9.85
CA ASN A 83 -6.18 -4.53 -9.78
C ASN A 83 -5.00 -4.37 -8.79
N ALA A 84 -5.01 -5.15 -7.70
CA ALA A 84 -3.88 -5.18 -6.77
C ALA A 84 -2.64 -5.79 -7.41
N VAL A 85 -2.80 -6.89 -8.16
CA VAL A 85 -1.72 -7.54 -8.91
C VAL A 85 -1.16 -6.62 -9.99
N GLU A 86 -2.02 -6.03 -10.82
CA GLU A 86 -1.60 -5.08 -11.87
C GLU A 86 -0.83 -3.89 -11.27
N TRP A 87 -1.28 -3.39 -10.12
CA TRP A 87 -0.59 -2.31 -9.43
C TRP A 87 0.79 -2.75 -8.90
N ILE A 88 0.90 -3.95 -8.33
CA ILE A 88 2.17 -4.53 -7.86
C ILE A 88 3.13 -4.73 -9.04
N GLU A 89 2.67 -5.32 -10.15
CA GLU A 89 3.48 -5.56 -11.35
C GLU A 89 3.97 -4.26 -11.97
N SER A 90 3.09 -3.25 -12.06
CA SER A 90 3.46 -1.94 -12.58
C SER A 90 4.47 -1.19 -11.68
N HIS A 91 4.65 -1.64 -10.44
CA HIS A 91 5.51 -1.01 -9.43
C HIS A 91 6.69 -1.91 -9.03
N ASP A 92 7.02 -2.93 -9.86
CA ASP A 92 8.15 -3.86 -9.68
C ASP A 92 8.12 -4.66 -8.35
N GLY A 93 6.91 -4.93 -7.82
CA GLY A 93 6.74 -5.70 -6.59
C GLY A 93 6.53 -7.21 -6.79
N ASP A 94 6.51 -7.93 -5.67
CA ASP A 94 6.34 -9.39 -5.68
C ASP A 94 4.85 -9.74 -5.73
N VAL A 95 4.39 -10.18 -6.89
CA VAL A 95 3.01 -10.66 -7.04
C VAL A 95 2.81 -11.93 -6.22
N PRO A 96 1.85 -11.96 -5.29
CA PRO A 96 1.63 -13.15 -4.48
C PRO A 96 1.16 -14.32 -5.35
N PHE A 97 1.81 -15.47 -5.21
CA PHE A 97 1.51 -16.71 -5.95
C PHE A 97 0.05 -17.17 -5.91
N ASN A 98 -0.71 -16.77 -4.89
CA ASN A 98 -2.13 -17.12 -4.72
C ASN A 98 -3.07 -16.30 -5.62
N ALA A 99 -2.54 -15.31 -6.36
CA ALA A 99 -3.30 -14.43 -7.24
C ALA A 99 -3.10 -14.74 -8.74
N ARG A 100 -2.38 -15.82 -9.07
CA ARG A 100 -2.04 -16.23 -10.44
C ARG A 100 -2.99 -17.30 -10.99
#